data_AF-A0A9X3ER24-F1
#
_entry.id   AF-A0A9X3ER24-F1
#
_cell.length_a   1.000
_cell.length_b   1.000
_cell.length_c   1.000
_cell.angle_alpha   90.00
_cell.angle_beta   90.00
_cell.angle_gamma   90.00
#
_symmetry.space_group_name_H-M   'P 1'
#
loop_
_entity.id
_entity.type
_entity.pdbx_description
1 polymer ?
#
loop_
_entity_poly.entity_id
_entity_poly.type
_entity_poly.pdbx_seq_one_letter_code
_entity_poly.pdbx_strand_id
1 'polypeptide(L)'
;MTEPPPEWTCDGARYDAADGCDCGCGVPDPDCDGGGSAEPGTGVDNPACDACVDGDGQAQRCVSVTAALEAAGFIVSPAGTSDDGAELYDLTLLQLNDHQDVQAGTHEQHLTLIHRGFDLPMNLISTGYSNTSGSPRTS
;
A
#
# COMPACT_ATOMS: atom_id res chain seq x y z
N MET A 1 19.44 -25.20 1.07
CA MET A 1 19.75 -24.32 2.21
C MET A 1 21.06 -23.63 1.89
N THR A 2 20.91 -22.52 1.19
CA THR A 2 21.97 -21.59 0.83
C THR A 2 22.21 -20.67 2.02
N GLU A 3 23.45 -20.27 2.29
CA GLU A 3 23.72 -19.28 3.34
C GLU A 3 23.24 -17.91 2.84
N PRO A 4 22.40 -17.18 3.62
CA PRO A 4 21.93 -15.88 3.23
C PRO A 4 23.07 -14.86 3.11
N PRO A 5 22.96 -13.90 2.19
CA PRO A 5 23.91 -12.80 2.13
C PRO A 5 23.79 -11.90 3.38
N PRO A 6 24.84 -11.16 3.75
CA PRO A 6 24.85 -10.29 4.95
C PRO A 6 23.73 -9.25 5.00
N GLU A 7 23.21 -8.85 3.84
CA GLU A 7 22.13 -7.90 3.68
C GLU A 7 20.74 -8.50 3.98
N TRP A 8 20.64 -9.83 4.12
CA TRP A 8 19.40 -10.50 4.52
C TRP A 8 19.12 -10.28 6.01
N THR A 9 17.94 -9.77 6.32
CA THR A 9 17.56 -9.36 7.69
C THR A 9 16.57 -10.29 8.38
N CYS A 10 15.92 -11.18 7.62
CA CYS A 10 15.01 -12.20 8.15
C CYS A 10 15.77 -13.41 8.72
N ASP A 11 15.04 -14.41 9.25
CA ASP A 11 15.66 -15.67 9.68
C ASP A 11 16.41 -16.31 8.51
N GLY A 12 17.69 -16.62 8.70
CA GLY A 12 18.52 -17.20 7.66
C GLY A 12 18.09 -18.60 7.23
N ALA A 13 17.30 -19.30 8.05
CA ALA A 13 16.73 -20.59 7.68
C ALA A 13 15.64 -20.50 6.60
N ARG A 14 15.12 -19.30 6.32
CA ARG A 14 14.07 -19.04 5.33
C ARG A 14 14.61 -18.62 3.95
N TYR A 15 15.88 -18.28 3.85
CA TYR A 15 16.47 -17.87 2.58
C TYR A 15 16.68 -19.06 1.64
N ASP A 16 16.08 -19.04 0.43
CA ASP A 16 16.22 -20.11 -0.57
C ASP A 16 15.91 -21.50 0.05
N ALA A 17 14.79 -21.53 0.77
CA ALA A 17 14.33 -22.66 1.56
C ALA A 17 13.20 -23.44 0.88
N ALA A 18 12.65 -22.92 -0.22
CA ALA A 18 11.48 -23.46 -0.92
C ALA A 18 10.26 -23.62 -0.01
N ASP A 19 10.09 -22.72 0.97
CA ASP A 19 9.00 -22.70 1.94
C ASP A 19 8.00 -21.54 1.71
N GLY A 20 8.21 -20.76 0.66
CA GLY A 20 7.38 -19.63 0.25
C GLY A 20 8.25 -18.43 -0.06
N CYS A 21 7.64 -17.35 -0.52
CA CYS A 21 8.37 -16.11 -0.83
C CYS A 21 8.36 -15.16 0.38
N ASP A 22 9.54 -14.87 0.93
CA ASP A 22 9.79 -13.93 2.02
C ASP A 22 10.20 -12.55 1.50
N CYS A 23 9.28 -11.59 1.58
CA CYS A 23 9.46 -10.23 1.08
C CYS A 23 9.83 -9.24 2.18
N GLY A 24 10.63 -8.24 1.79
CA GLY A 24 11.09 -7.16 2.68
C GLY A 24 12.33 -7.51 3.49
N CYS A 25 12.98 -8.66 3.23
CA CYS A 25 14.09 -9.17 4.03
C CYS A 25 15.45 -8.54 3.71
N GLY A 26 15.50 -7.34 3.13
CA GLY A 26 16.72 -6.62 2.74
C GLY A 26 17.33 -7.05 1.39
N VAL A 27 16.99 -8.25 0.93
CA VAL A 27 17.38 -8.82 -0.37
C VAL A 27 16.21 -9.65 -0.92
N PRO A 28 16.05 -9.76 -2.26
CA PRO A 28 14.99 -10.58 -2.82
C PRO A 28 15.20 -12.04 -2.44
N ASP A 29 14.15 -12.68 -1.95
CA ASP A 29 14.15 -14.11 -1.72
C ASP A 29 14.13 -14.88 -3.06
N PRO A 30 15.09 -15.78 -3.31
CA PRO A 30 15.11 -16.63 -4.50
C PRO A 30 13.84 -17.47 -4.70
N ASP A 31 13.12 -17.78 -3.63
CA ASP A 31 11.87 -18.56 -3.69
C ASP A 31 10.73 -17.81 -4.40
N CYS A 32 10.86 -16.50 -4.60
CA CYS A 32 9.82 -15.67 -5.20
C CYS A 32 9.74 -15.72 -6.73
N ASP A 33 10.51 -16.58 -7.42
CA ASP A 33 10.57 -16.65 -8.90
C ASP A 33 10.83 -15.28 -9.58
N GLY A 34 11.57 -14.39 -8.90
CA GLY A 34 11.84 -13.02 -9.35
C GLY A 34 10.70 -12.02 -9.12
N GLY A 35 9.61 -12.45 -8.48
CA GLY A 35 8.54 -11.58 -8.03
C GLY A 35 8.93 -10.76 -6.80
N GLY A 36 9.63 -11.31 -5.82
CA GLY A 36 9.76 -10.77 -4.46
C GLY A 36 10.37 -9.37 -4.35
N SER A 37 9.98 -8.64 -3.30
CA SER A 37 10.56 -7.33 -2.98
C SER A 37 11.63 -7.46 -1.91
N ALA A 38 12.77 -6.80 -2.12
CA ALA A 38 13.89 -6.78 -1.17
C ALA A 38 13.65 -5.79 -0.03
N GLU A 39 13.07 -4.63 -0.35
CA GLU A 39 13.04 -3.47 0.53
C GLU A 39 11.96 -3.64 1.62
N PRO A 40 12.33 -3.64 2.92
CA PRO A 40 11.39 -3.80 4.02
C PRO A 40 10.27 -2.76 3.99
N GLY A 41 9.03 -3.20 4.25
CA GLY A 41 7.85 -2.32 4.19
C GLY A 41 7.38 -1.92 2.78
N THR A 42 8.07 -2.35 1.72
CA THR A 42 7.65 -2.12 0.33
C THR A 42 7.35 -3.45 -0.36
N GLY A 43 6.50 -3.43 -1.39
CA GLY A 43 6.20 -4.65 -2.14
C GLY A 43 5.40 -5.71 -1.38
N VAL A 44 4.86 -5.35 -0.21
CA VAL A 44 3.92 -6.19 0.56
C VAL A 44 2.59 -6.40 -0.16
N ASP A 45 2.38 -5.66 -1.24
CA ASP A 45 1.29 -5.79 -2.19
C ASP A 45 1.53 -6.86 -3.26
N ASN A 46 2.74 -7.42 -3.33
CA ASN A 46 3.05 -8.39 -4.34
C ASN A 46 2.38 -9.73 -4.03
N PRO A 47 1.50 -10.24 -4.91
CA PRO A 47 0.80 -11.50 -4.69
C PRO A 47 1.74 -12.71 -4.69
N ALA A 48 3.00 -12.55 -5.10
CA ALA A 48 4.02 -13.58 -4.98
C ALA A 48 4.50 -13.77 -3.54
N CYS A 49 4.33 -12.78 -2.64
CA CYS A 49 4.82 -12.86 -1.26
C CYS A 49 3.90 -13.68 -0.36
N ASP A 50 4.48 -14.66 0.34
CA ASP A 50 3.80 -15.48 1.36
C ASP A 50 4.02 -14.91 2.78
N ALA A 51 5.16 -14.26 2.99
CA ALA A 51 5.52 -13.59 4.23
C ALA A 51 6.13 -12.22 3.93
N CYS A 52 5.84 -11.23 4.79
CA CYS A 52 6.25 -9.85 4.60
C CYS A 52 6.78 -9.29 5.91
N VAL A 53 7.83 -8.49 5.82
CA VAL A 53 8.36 -7.72 6.96
C VAL A 53 8.24 -6.20 6.74
N ASP A 54 8.06 -5.45 7.82
CA ASP A 54 8.01 -3.99 7.81
C ASP A 54 9.38 -3.33 7.86
N GLY A 55 9.41 -1.99 7.86
CA GLY A 55 10.63 -1.19 7.93
C GLY A 55 11.52 -1.48 9.15
N ASP A 56 10.96 -2.06 10.20
CA ASP A 56 11.65 -2.45 11.43
C ASP A 56 12.03 -3.94 11.44
N GLY A 57 11.85 -4.64 10.31
CA GLY A 57 12.12 -6.06 10.16
C GLY A 57 11.17 -6.96 10.95
N GLN A 58 10.01 -6.45 11.38
CA GLN A 58 8.99 -7.24 12.07
C GLN A 58 8.03 -7.86 11.06
N ALA A 59 7.51 -9.04 11.39
CA ALA A 59 6.50 -9.71 10.56
C ALA A 59 5.23 -8.85 10.47
N GLN A 60 4.80 -8.57 9.25
CA GLN A 60 3.58 -7.83 8.94
C GLN A 60 2.67 -8.63 8.00
N ARG A 61 1.49 -8.08 7.71
CA ARG A 61 0.59 -8.67 6.72
C ARG A 61 1.02 -8.28 5.31
N CYS A 62 1.11 -9.24 4.40
CA CYS A 62 1.22 -9.00 2.96
C CYS A 62 -0.10 -8.46 2.41
N VAL A 63 -0.33 -7.16 2.55
CA VAL A 63 -1.55 -6.50 2.06
C VAL A 63 -1.19 -5.28 1.23
N SER A 64 -1.69 -5.27 0.00
CA SER A 64 -1.68 -4.08 -0.84
C SER A 64 -2.67 -3.04 -0.33
N VAL A 65 -2.19 -1.84 -0.02
CA VAL A 65 -3.07 -0.69 0.25
C VAL A 65 -3.91 -0.39 -1.00
N THR A 66 -3.29 -0.35 -2.18
CA THR A 66 -3.99 -0.16 -3.47
C THR A 66 -5.07 -1.22 -3.69
N ALA A 67 -4.73 -2.51 -3.64
CA ALA A 67 -5.71 -3.57 -3.92
C ALA A 67 -6.81 -3.61 -2.85
N ALA A 68 -6.51 -3.30 -1.59
CA ALA A 68 -7.52 -3.19 -0.54
C ALA A 68 -8.51 -2.04 -0.82
N LEU A 69 -8.02 -0.90 -1.31
CA LEU A 69 -8.84 0.25 -1.68
C LEU A 69 -9.67 -0.02 -2.94
N GLU A 70 -9.09 -0.64 -3.96
CA GLU A 70 -9.82 -1.05 -5.16
C GLU A 70 -10.92 -2.06 -4.83
N ALA A 71 -10.63 -3.05 -3.98
CA ALA A 71 -11.62 -4.02 -3.52
C ALA A 71 -12.75 -3.36 -2.69
N ALA A 72 -12.46 -2.23 -2.04
CA ALA A 72 -13.46 -1.41 -1.36
C ALA A 72 -14.28 -0.51 -2.32
N GLY A 73 -13.97 -0.53 -3.62
CA GLY A 73 -14.71 0.19 -4.66
C GLY A 73 -14.16 1.58 -4.98
N PHE A 74 -12.95 1.91 -4.51
CA PHE A 74 -12.27 3.15 -4.90
C PHE A 74 -11.56 2.97 -6.25
N ILE A 75 -11.59 4.02 -7.06
CA ILE A 75 -10.64 4.19 -8.16
C ILE A 75 -9.41 4.85 -7.54
N VAL A 76 -8.27 4.16 -7.57
CA VAL A 76 -7.06 4.54 -6.84
C VAL A 76 -6.01 5.12 -7.79
N SER A 77 -5.40 6.24 -7.40
CA SER A 77 -4.25 6.84 -8.08
C SER A 77 -3.13 7.09 -7.06
N PRO A 78 -2.06 6.28 -7.06
CA PRO A 78 -0.90 6.54 -6.19
C PRO A 78 -0.30 7.91 -6.49
N ALA A 79 -0.12 8.73 -5.45
CA ALA A 79 0.36 10.11 -5.54
C ALA A 79 1.80 10.29 -5.03
N GLY A 80 2.44 9.19 -4.58
CA GLY A 80 3.85 9.16 -4.15
C GLY A 80 4.01 8.93 -2.66
N THR A 81 5.16 9.31 -2.13
CA THR A 81 5.51 9.17 -0.70
C THR A 81 5.91 10.54 -0.15
N SER A 82 5.46 10.88 1.05
CA SER A 82 5.87 12.11 1.74
C SER A 82 7.25 11.99 2.37
N ASP A 83 7.85 13.13 2.75
CA ASP A 83 9.18 13.18 3.39
C ASP A 83 9.27 12.36 4.69
N ASP A 84 8.15 12.16 5.38
CA ASP A 84 8.03 11.35 6.59
C ASP A 84 7.61 9.89 6.32
N GLY A 85 7.72 9.45 5.07
CA GLY A 85 7.52 8.06 4.67
C GLY A 85 6.06 7.62 4.51
N ALA A 86 5.09 8.53 4.57
CA ALA A 86 3.69 8.18 4.37
C ALA A 86 3.39 7.99 2.89
N GLU A 87 2.64 6.94 2.56
CA GLU A 87 2.15 6.72 1.21
C GLU A 87 0.94 7.61 0.93
N LEU A 88 0.93 8.25 -0.23
CA LEU A 88 -0.10 9.21 -0.63
C LEU A 88 -0.92 8.64 -1.77
N TYR A 89 -2.25 8.77 -1.68
CA TYR A 89 -3.17 8.29 -2.69
C TYR A 89 -4.27 9.33 -2.97
N ASP A 90 -4.53 9.58 -4.25
CA ASP A 90 -5.75 10.23 -4.71
C ASP A 90 -6.80 9.16 -5.02
N LEU A 91 -7.95 9.27 -4.39
CA LEU A 91 -9.04 8.30 -4.48
C LEU A 91 -10.26 8.94 -5.12
N THR A 92 -10.95 8.19 -5.97
CA THR A 92 -12.27 8.58 -6.49
C THR A 92 -13.30 7.52 -6.10
N LEU A 93 -14.39 7.97 -5.50
CA LEU A 93 -15.54 7.16 -5.12
C LEU A 93 -16.77 7.59 -5.93
N LEU A 94 -17.49 6.64 -6.51
CA LEU A 94 -18.78 6.91 -7.16
C LEU A 94 -19.87 6.95 -6.09
N GLN A 95 -20.15 8.12 -5.55
CA GLN A 95 -21.17 8.31 -4.52
C GLN A 95 -22.56 8.43 -5.16
N LEU A 96 -23.57 7.79 -4.57
CA LEU A 96 -24.96 7.99 -4.97
C LEU A 96 -25.37 9.46 -4.83
N ASN A 97 -26.11 9.98 -5.81
CA ASN A 97 -26.66 11.33 -5.76
C ASN A 97 -27.72 11.47 -4.67
N ASP A 98 -28.55 10.43 -4.49
CA ASP A 98 -29.54 10.34 -3.43
C ASP A 98 -29.42 8.98 -2.74
N HIS A 99 -29.18 8.98 -1.43
CA HIS A 99 -29.03 7.75 -0.64
C HIS A 99 -30.38 7.09 -0.32
N GLN A 100 -31.50 7.75 -0.63
CA GLN A 100 -32.85 7.20 -0.52
C GLN A 100 -33.37 6.67 -1.86
N ASP A 101 -32.71 6.96 -2.98
CA ASP A 101 -33.10 6.51 -4.32
C ASP A 101 -31.90 5.95 -5.11
N VAL A 102 -31.87 4.63 -5.24
CA VAL A 102 -30.83 3.90 -5.98
C VAL A 102 -30.81 4.19 -7.49
N GLN A 103 -31.85 4.82 -8.04
CA GLN A 103 -31.94 5.19 -9.46
C GLN A 103 -31.45 6.63 -9.72
N ALA A 104 -31.11 7.40 -8.69
CA ALA A 104 -30.67 8.79 -8.82
C ALA A 104 -29.31 8.97 -9.51
N GLY A 105 -28.63 7.89 -9.86
CA GLY A 105 -27.29 7.90 -10.44
C GLY A 105 -26.21 8.25 -9.41
N THR A 106 -25.00 8.52 -9.90
CA THR A 106 -23.81 8.78 -9.08
C THR A 106 -23.07 10.03 -9.51
N HIS A 107 -22.22 10.55 -8.62
CA HIS A 107 -21.19 11.53 -8.94
C HIS A 107 -19.84 11.09 -8.35
N GLU A 108 -18.76 11.66 -8.88
CA GLU A 108 -17.41 11.43 -8.38
C GLU A 108 -17.19 12.26 -7.10
N GLN A 109 -16.80 11.57 -6.03
CA GLN A 109 -16.26 12.15 -4.82
C GLN A 109 -14.76 11.86 -4.77
N HIS A 110 -13.95 12.92 -4.69
CA HIS A 110 -12.51 12.79 -4.57
C HIS A 110 -12.08 12.85 -3.10
N LEU A 111 -11.18 11.96 -2.72
CA LEU A 111 -10.58 11.91 -1.39
C LEU A 111 -9.05 11.81 -1.53
N THR A 112 -8.34 12.32 -0.54
CA THR A 112 -6.89 12.08 -0.40
C THR A 112 -6.67 11.19 0.80
N LEU A 113 -5.93 10.10 0.62
CA LEU A 113 -5.50 9.22 1.70
C LEU A 113 -4.00 9.39 1.95
N ILE A 114 -3.65 9.49 3.23
CA ILE A 114 -2.28 9.46 3.73
C ILE A 114 -2.17 8.20 4.57
N HIS A 115 -1.52 7.17 4.03
CA HIS A 115 -1.34 5.89 4.71
C HIS A 115 0.01 5.86 5.44
N ARG A 116 -0.02 5.46 6.71
CA ARG A 116 1.14 5.45 7.63
C ARG A 116 1.30 4.11 8.34
N GLY A 117 0.84 3.03 7.70
CA GLY A 117 0.71 1.71 8.29
C GLY A 117 -0.70 1.40 8.79
N PHE A 118 -0.95 0.12 9.03
CA PHE A 118 -2.27 -0.42 9.36
C PHE A 118 -2.60 -0.40 10.87
N ASP A 119 -1.59 -0.22 11.74
CA ASP A 119 -1.78 -0.26 13.19
C ASP A 119 -2.19 1.10 13.79
N LEU A 120 -2.13 2.15 12.99
CA LEU A 120 -2.55 3.49 13.39
C LEU A 120 -4.05 3.69 13.12
N PRO A 121 -4.77 4.44 13.98
CA PRO A 121 -6.18 4.72 13.76
C PRO A 121 -6.38 5.60 12.52
N MET A 122 -7.47 5.33 11.79
CA MET A 122 -7.91 6.20 10.70
C MET A 122 -8.48 7.51 11.27
N ASN A 123 -7.96 8.64 10.76
CA ASN A 123 -8.53 9.95 11.00
C ASN A 123 -9.26 10.41 9.73
N LEU A 124 -10.59 10.55 9.82
CA LEU A 124 -11.40 11.06 8.72
C LEU A 124 -11.63 12.56 8.88
N ILE A 125 -11.14 13.33 7.92
CA ILE A 125 -11.34 14.78 7.89
C ILE A 125 -12.47 15.08 6.91
N SER A 126 -13.63 15.48 7.44
CA SER A 126 -14.70 16.03 6.61
C SER A 126 -14.39 17.49 6.30
N THR A 127 -14.21 17.82 5.02
CA THR A 127 -14.05 19.20 4.58
C THR A 127 -15.40 19.89 4.42
N GLY A 128 -15.42 21.22 4.56
CA GLY A 128 -16.57 22.07 4.24
C GLY A 128 -16.51 22.59 2.80
N TYR A 129 -17.30 23.61 2.47
CA TYR A 129 -17.34 24.16 1.11
C TYR A 129 -16.00 24.79 0.68
N SER A 130 -15.53 24.35 -0.49
CA SER A 130 -14.46 24.93 -1.33
C SER A 130 -13.03 24.87 -0.79
N ASN A 131 -12.32 23.78 -1.10
CA ASN A 131 -10.85 23.73 -1.16
C ASN A 131 -10.40 23.68 -2.64
N THR A 132 -10.25 24.83 -3.30
CA THR A 132 -9.57 24.88 -4.60
C THR A 132 -8.07 24.70 -4.38
N SER A 133 -7.59 23.46 -4.28
CA SER A 133 -6.17 23.14 -4.32
C SER A 133 -5.72 23.03 -5.78
N GLY A 134 -5.16 24.12 -6.32
CA GLY A 134 -4.31 24.07 -7.52
C GLY A 134 -4.58 25.15 -8.57
N SER A 135 -4.01 26.34 -8.38
CA SER A 135 -3.48 27.06 -9.55
C SER A 135 -2.16 26.37 -9.93
N PRO A 136 -1.91 26.04 -11.21
CA PRO A 136 -0.61 25.54 -11.62
C PRO A 136 0.43 26.63 -11.33
N ARG A 137 1.46 26.28 -10.56
CA ARG A 137 2.60 27.16 -10.31
C ARG A 137 3.38 27.25 -11.61
N THR A 138 3.12 28.27 -12.42
CA THR A 138 3.94 28.57 -13.60
C THR A 138 5.31 29.04 -13.16
N SER A 139 6.33 28.44 -13.78
CA SER A 139 7.76 28.77 -13.64
C SER A 139 8.09 30.23 -13.98
#